data_AF-A0A1V5KAS5-F1
#
_entry.id   AF-A0A1V5KAS5-F1
#
_cell.length_a   1.000
_cell.length_b   1.000
_cell.length_c   1.000
_cell.angle_alpha   90.00
_cell.angle_beta   90.00
_cell.angle_gamma   90.00
#
_symmetry.space_group_name_H-M   'P 1'
#
loop_
_entity.id
_entity.type
_entity.pdbx_description
1 polymer ?
#
loop_
_entity_poly.entity_id
_entity_poly.type
_entity_poly.pdbx_seq_one_letter_code
_entity_poly.pdbx_strand_id
1 'polypeptide(L)'
;MSSPKVRGWGNGWPTNRWSDMVWVVARSGARWHVHHDVATILQRIVDEAEARGFNFVKGTCWGYNNRPVRGTRTASDHSWGIAVDINATAYPQGQSRKVPPTWLVRLFEAYHFEWGGLWRNPDPMHFAYGKTRNDAQRASALIRLSNSQPTPAPAPAPSPLPVRPRVVLGNTGRHVEILQWELAAISGATFPEGTGTYRNSTVQAVANLGRIMGRNWDGYAVDTDIWSVIDFLYMTKGLPPVIV
;
A
#
# COMPACT_ATOMS: atom_id res chain seq x y z
N MET A 1 14.45 -1.70 -22.21
CA MET A 1 13.22 -2.46 -21.86
C MET A 1 13.05 -3.66 -22.79
N SER A 2 12.68 -4.84 -22.28
CA SER A 2 12.25 -5.96 -23.12
C SER A 2 10.91 -5.65 -23.80
N SER A 3 10.67 -6.19 -25.00
CA SER A 3 9.47 -5.87 -25.77
C SER A 3 8.19 -6.20 -24.99
N PRO A 4 7.07 -5.47 -25.20
CA PRO A 4 5.81 -5.76 -24.53
C PRO A 4 5.35 -7.21 -24.71
N LYS A 5 5.64 -7.81 -25.87
CA LYS A 5 5.37 -9.24 -26.11
C LYS A 5 6.04 -10.14 -25.08
N VAL A 6 7.33 -9.94 -24.81
CA VAL A 6 8.08 -10.70 -23.79
C VAL A 6 7.56 -10.42 -22.38
N ARG A 7 7.01 -9.22 -22.15
CA ARG A 7 6.38 -8.81 -20.88
C ARG A 7 4.96 -9.35 -20.68
N GLY A 8 4.48 -10.26 -21.54
CA GLY A 8 3.19 -10.92 -21.39
C GLY A 8 1.99 -10.18 -21.97
N TRP A 9 2.22 -9.13 -22.79
CA TRP A 9 1.14 -8.36 -23.43
C TRP A 9 0.64 -8.97 -24.75
N GLY A 10 1.22 -10.11 -25.17
CA GLY A 10 0.89 -10.78 -26.43
C GLY A 10 1.48 -10.10 -27.66
N ASN A 11 0.95 -10.42 -28.84
CA ASN A 11 1.36 -9.77 -30.09
C ASN A 11 0.75 -8.36 -30.19
N GLY A 12 1.59 -7.39 -30.57
CA GLY A 12 1.16 -6.04 -30.97
C GLY A 12 0.84 -6.01 -32.46
N TRP A 13 1.04 -4.86 -33.11
CA TRP A 13 0.80 -4.73 -34.56
C TRP A 13 1.48 -5.87 -35.36
N PRO A 14 0.78 -6.47 -36.34
CA PRO A 14 -0.52 -6.08 -36.89
C PRO A 14 -1.75 -6.65 -36.17
N THR A 15 -1.60 -7.35 -35.04
CA THR A 15 -2.74 -7.91 -34.29
C THR A 15 -3.68 -6.81 -33.81
N ASN A 16 -4.95 -6.87 -34.23
CA ASN A 16 -5.98 -5.98 -33.71
C ASN A 16 -6.33 -6.36 -32.27
N ARG A 17 -6.12 -5.44 -31.33
CA ARG A 17 -6.42 -5.60 -29.90
C ARG A 17 -7.56 -4.71 -29.42
N TRP A 18 -8.42 -4.22 -30.31
CA TRP A 18 -9.51 -3.30 -29.96
C TRP A 18 -10.39 -3.84 -28.81
N SER A 19 -10.65 -5.15 -28.77
CA SER A 19 -11.43 -5.80 -27.70
C SER A 19 -10.78 -5.74 -26.32
N ASP A 20 -9.47 -5.51 -26.25
CA ASP A 20 -8.74 -5.43 -24.99
C ASP A 20 -8.75 -4.01 -24.41
N MET A 21 -9.28 -3.04 -25.15
CA MET A 21 -9.16 -1.62 -24.84
C MET A 21 -10.42 -1.09 -24.12
N VAL A 22 -10.20 -0.10 -23.26
CA VAL A 22 -11.24 0.68 -22.58
C VAL A 22 -10.84 2.15 -22.58
N TRP A 23 -11.83 3.04 -22.42
CA TRP A 23 -11.57 4.47 -22.32
C TRP A 23 -11.18 4.87 -20.90
N VAL A 24 -10.09 5.62 -20.79
CA VAL A 24 -9.76 6.45 -19.62
C VAL A 24 -10.08 7.90 -19.98
N VAL A 25 -10.78 8.60 -19.10
CA VAL A 25 -11.29 9.95 -19.36
C VAL A 25 -10.89 10.87 -18.21
N ALA A 26 -10.21 11.97 -18.55
CA ALA A 26 -9.87 13.04 -17.63
C ALA A 26 -11.07 13.98 -17.41
N ARG A 27 -11.09 14.73 -16.30
CA ARG A 27 -12.13 15.74 -16.01
C ARG A 27 -12.10 16.89 -17.04
N SER A 28 -10.93 17.21 -17.56
CA SER A 28 -10.73 18.11 -18.72
C SER A 28 -11.33 17.60 -20.04
N GLY A 29 -11.81 16.35 -20.08
CA GLY A 29 -12.39 15.72 -21.27
C GLY A 29 -11.37 15.14 -22.25
N ALA A 30 -10.07 15.20 -21.93
CA ALA A 30 -9.07 14.38 -22.61
C ALA A 30 -9.35 12.89 -22.37
N ARG A 31 -9.07 12.05 -23.36
CA ARG A 31 -9.35 10.61 -23.29
C ARG A 31 -8.29 9.79 -24.00
N TRP A 32 -8.04 8.59 -23.47
CA TRP A 32 -7.14 7.61 -24.04
C TRP A 32 -7.86 6.27 -24.14
N HIS A 33 -7.71 5.60 -25.28
CA HIS A 33 -8.12 4.21 -25.42
C HIS A 33 -6.93 3.34 -25.02
N VAL A 34 -7.02 2.58 -23.95
CA VAL A 34 -5.88 1.84 -23.37
C VAL A 34 -6.29 0.44 -22.95
N HIS A 35 -5.33 -0.46 -22.76
CA HIS A 35 -5.61 -1.81 -22.33
C HIS A 35 -6.29 -1.82 -20.95
N HIS A 36 -7.33 -2.66 -20.78
CA HIS A 36 -8.10 -2.75 -19.53
C HIS A 36 -7.27 -3.02 -18.26
N ASP A 37 -6.10 -3.68 -18.38
CA ASP A 37 -5.20 -3.98 -17.28
C ASP A 37 -4.36 -2.76 -16.82
N VAL A 38 -4.22 -1.74 -17.68
CA VAL A 38 -3.51 -0.47 -17.38
C VAL A 38 -4.49 0.66 -17.04
N ALA A 39 -5.75 0.54 -17.47
CA ALA A 39 -6.73 1.62 -17.38
C ALA A 39 -6.91 2.20 -15.98
N THR A 40 -6.95 1.36 -14.94
CA THR A 40 -7.07 1.82 -13.53
C THR A 40 -5.86 2.62 -13.07
N ILE A 41 -4.66 2.18 -13.45
CA ILE A 41 -3.41 2.87 -13.12
C ILE A 41 -3.40 4.25 -13.80
N LEU A 42 -3.73 4.29 -15.09
CA LEU A 42 -3.76 5.55 -15.84
C LEU A 42 -4.82 6.51 -15.30
N GLN A 43 -6.03 6.03 -14.97
CA GLN A 43 -7.07 6.88 -14.38
C GLN A 43 -6.58 7.52 -13.07
N ARG A 44 -5.91 6.74 -12.20
CA ARG A 44 -5.32 7.27 -10.96
C ARG A 44 -4.29 8.38 -11.22
N ILE A 45 -3.40 8.18 -12.18
CA ILE A 45 -2.41 9.19 -12.58
C ILE A 45 -3.09 10.46 -13.10
N VAL A 46 -4.08 10.31 -13.98
CA VAL A 46 -4.80 11.43 -14.60
C VAL A 46 -5.55 12.23 -13.56
N ASP A 47 -6.29 11.57 -12.67
CA ASP A 47 -7.04 12.22 -11.58
C ASP A 47 -6.11 13.01 -10.65
N GLU A 48 -4.97 12.42 -10.30
CA GLU A 48 -3.98 13.05 -9.43
C GLU A 48 -3.26 14.21 -10.11
N ALA A 49 -2.94 14.09 -11.40
CA ALA A 49 -2.35 15.17 -12.18
C ALA A 49 -3.30 16.37 -12.28
N GLU A 50 -4.59 16.15 -12.54
CA GLU A 50 -5.59 17.23 -12.59
C GLU A 50 -5.85 17.83 -11.21
N ALA A 51 -5.86 17.02 -10.15
CA ALA A 51 -5.94 17.52 -8.78
C ALA A 51 -4.75 18.43 -8.40
N ARG A 52 -3.56 18.20 -9.01
CA ARG A 52 -2.37 19.05 -8.88
C ARG A 52 -2.34 20.21 -9.88
N GLY A 53 -3.40 20.42 -10.66
CA GLY A 53 -3.56 21.54 -11.57
C GLY A 53 -3.00 21.34 -12.99
N PHE A 54 -2.60 20.14 -13.37
CA PHE A 54 -2.23 19.88 -14.77
C PHE A 54 -3.49 19.78 -15.65
N ASN A 55 -3.48 20.46 -16.80
CA ASN A 55 -4.60 20.43 -17.75
C ASN A 55 -4.26 19.53 -18.94
N PHE A 56 -4.99 18.42 -19.10
CA PHE A 56 -4.92 17.59 -20.31
C PHE A 56 -5.81 18.20 -21.40
N VAL A 57 -5.22 18.55 -22.54
CA VAL A 57 -5.93 19.26 -23.60
C VAL A 57 -6.69 18.26 -24.47
N LYS A 58 -8.02 18.32 -24.41
CA LYS A 58 -8.93 17.49 -25.23
C LYS A 58 -8.54 17.55 -26.71
N GLY A 59 -8.54 16.38 -27.36
CA GLY A 59 -8.20 16.24 -28.78
C GLY A 59 -6.70 16.22 -29.10
N THR A 60 -5.84 16.39 -28.09
CA THR A 60 -4.37 16.38 -28.27
C THR A 60 -3.68 15.25 -27.53
N CYS A 61 -4.45 14.33 -26.96
CA CYS A 61 -3.97 13.17 -26.23
C CYS A 61 -4.29 11.90 -27.02
N TRP A 62 -3.34 10.97 -27.13
CA TRP A 62 -3.47 9.78 -27.98
C TRP A 62 -3.14 8.49 -27.23
N GLY A 63 -3.95 7.45 -27.44
CA GLY A 63 -3.78 6.13 -26.83
C GLY A 63 -3.53 5.06 -27.88
N TYR A 64 -4.28 3.95 -27.80
CA TYR A 64 -4.18 2.79 -28.68
C TYR A 64 -4.20 3.16 -30.16
N ASN A 65 -3.23 2.61 -30.90
CA ASN A 65 -3.17 2.69 -32.35
C ASN A 65 -2.42 1.45 -32.87
N ASN A 66 -3.13 0.59 -33.62
CA ASN A 66 -2.56 -0.61 -34.20
C ASN A 66 -1.65 -0.27 -35.39
N ARG A 67 -0.39 0.06 -35.12
CA ARG A 67 0.59 0.49 -36.14
C ARG A 67 2.02 0.14 -35.76
N PRO A 68 2.93 0.02 -36.74
CA PRO A 68 4.35 -0.03 -36.43
C PRO A 68 4.88 1.33 -35.96
N VAL A 69 6.07 1.33 -35.36
CA VAL A 69 6.89 2.53 -35.22
C VAL A 69 7.20 3.07 -36.62
N ARG A 70 7.06 4.38 -36.81
CA ARG A 70 7.23 5.05 -38.11
C ARG A 70 8.57 4.65 -38.75
N GLY A 71 8.51 4.21 -40.00
CA GLY A 71 9.71 3.81 -40.77
C GLY A 71 10.28 2.43 -40.41
N THR A 72 9.59 1.64 -39.59
CA THR A 72 10.04 0.28 -39.21
C THR A 72 8.93 -0.75 -39.38
N ARG A 73 9.25 -2.03 -39.15
CA ARG A 73 8.27 -3.12 -39.01
C ARG A 73 8.06 -3.56 -37.55
N THR A 74 8.61 -2.81 -36.60
CA THR A 74 8.49 -3.08 -35.18
C THR A 74 7.17 -2.49 -34.68
N ALA A 75 6.36 -3.28 -33.99
CA ALA A 75 5.12 -2.79 -33.38
C ALA A 75 5.40 -1.62 -32.42
N SER A 76 4.62 -0.56 -32.52
CA SER A 76 4.67 0.55 -31.57
C SER A 76 4.03 0.15 -30.25
N ASP A 77 4.51 0.68 -29.12
CA ASP A 77 3.90 0.43 -27.80
C ASP A 77 2.41 0.84 -27.74
N HIS A 78 1.99 1.82 -28.56
CA HIS A 78 0.57 2.15 -28.75
C HIS A 78 -0.27 0.97 -29.28
N SER A 79 0.34 -0.02 -29.95
CA SER A 79 -0.36 -1.20 -30.48
C SER A 79 -0.79 -2.17 -29.40
N TRP A 80 -0.24 -2.08 -28.20
CA TRP A 80 -0.68 -2.87 -27.04
C TRP A 80 -1.63 -2.09 -26.13
N GLY A 81 -1.88 -0.80 -26.40
CA GLY A 81 -2.68 0.05 -25.53
C GLY A 81 -2.01 0.34 -24.17
N ILE A 82 -0.69 0.21 -24.09
CA ILE A 82 0.09 0.46 -22.86
C ILE A 82 0.83 1.80 -22.89
N ALA A 83 0.78 2.49 -24.03
CA ALA A 83 1.38 3.79 -24.22
C ALA A 83 0.32 4.88 -24.41
N VAL A 84 0.64 6.06 -23.92
CA VAL A 84 -0.16 7.26 -24.02
C VAL A 84 0.70 8.45 -24.37
N ASP A 85 0.16 9.32 -25.22
CA ASP A 85 0.69 10.65 -25.48
C ASP A 85 -0.17 11.68 -24.75
N ILE A 86 0.47 12.63 -24.05
CA ILE A 86 -0.19 13.72 -23.35
C ILE A 86 0.12 15.06 -24.04
N ASN A 87 -0.91 15.89 -24.25
CA ASN A 87 -0.81 17.23 -24.84
C ASN A 87 0.15 17.29 -26.05
N ALA A 88 0.02 16.34 -26.97
CA ALA A 88 1.01 16.02 -27.97
C ALA A 88 1.29 17.15 -28.98
N THR A 89 0.30 18.03 -29.19
CA THR A 89 0.49 19.26 -29.97
C THR A 89 1.43 20.26 -29.29
N ALA A 90 1.47 20.25 -27.95
CA ALA A 90 2.38 21.08 -27.16
C ALA A 90 3.73 20.42 -26.89
N TYR A 91 3.80 19.08 -26.92
CA TYR A 91 5.00 18.28 -26.67
C TYR A 91 5.34 17.35 -27.86
N PRO A 92 5.46 17.86 -29.09
CA PRO A 92 5.67 16.98 -30.25
C PRO A 92 6.98 16.21 -30.15
N GLN A 93 7.02 15.02 -30.73
CA GLN A 93 8.23 14.22 -30.90
C GLN A 93 9.29 14.98 -31.73
N GLY A 94 10.56 14.72 -31.46
CA GLY A 94 11.71 15.30 -32.17
C GLY A 94 12.26 16.57 -31.53
N GLN A 95 11.80 16.95 -30.34
CA GLN A 95 12.29 18.13 -29.62
C GLN A 95 12.32 17.92 -28.11
N SER A 96 13.22 18.64 -27.43
CA SER A 96 13.36 18.66 -25.97
C SER A 96 13.21 20.08 -25.37
N ARG A 97 12.79 21.06 -26.18
CA ARG A 97 12.64 22.47 -25.77
C ARG A 97 11.43 22.67 -24.86
N LYS A 98 10.34 21.93 -25.12
CA LYS A 98 9.09 21.98 -24.36
C LYS A 98 8.70 20.57 -23.96
N VAL A 99 8.67 20.34 -22.65
CA VAL A 99 8.42 19.03 -22.03
C VAL A 99 7.37 19.15 -20.93
N PRO A 100 6.69 18.06 -20.55
CA PRO A 100 5.83 18.06 -19.38
C PRO A 100 6.60 18.46 -18.10
N PRO A 101 5.94 19.07 -17.10
CA PRO A 101 6.57 19.38 -15.82
C PRO A 101 7.20 18.14 -15.20
N THR A 102 8.38 18.28 -14.59
CA THR A 102 9.12 17.14 -14.00
C THR A 102 8.29 16.38 -12.97
N TRP A 103 7.46 17.07 -12.16
CA TRP A 103 6.59 16.40 -11.19
C TRP A 103 5.57 15.46 -11.85
N LEU A 104 5.11 15.79 -13.07
CA LEU A 104 4.18 14.95 -13.81
C LEU A 104 4.91 13.72 -14.34
N VAL A 105 6.12 13.91 -14.89
CA VAL A 105 6.98 12.80 -15.30
C VAL A 105 7.24 11.85 -14.12
N ARG A 106 7.60 12.39 -12.95
CA ARG A 106 7.80 11.58 -11.72
C ARG A 106 6.53 10.87 -11.27
N LEU A 107 5.35 11.49 -11.43
CA LEU A 107 4.08 10.83 -11.12
C LEU A 107 3.85 9.61 -12.02
N PHE A 108 4.08 9.73 -13.33
CA PHE A 108 4.02 8.59 -14.24
C PHE A 108 5.04 7.50 -13.90
N GLU A 109 6.28 7.88 -13.60
CA GLU A 109 7.36 6.93 -13.21
C GLU A 109 7.05 6.19 -11.90
N ALA A 110 6.38 6.84 -10.94
CA ALA A 110 5.94 6.20 -9.69
C ALA A 110 4.97 5.04 -9.94
N TYR A 111 4.24 5.09 -11.05
CA TYR A 111 3.37 4.02 -11.54
C TYR A 111 3.99 3.21 -12.69
N HIS A 112 5.32 3.22 -12.78
CA HIS A 112 6.12 2.45 -13.73
C HIS A 112 5.89 2.77 -15.21
N PHE A 113 5.46 3.97 -15.54
CA PHE A 113 5.55 4.45 -16.92
C PHE A 113 6.97 4.98 -17.20
N GLU A 114 7.51 4.61 -18.36
CA GLU A 114 8.74 5.15 -18.89
C GLU A 114 8.43 6.36 -19.77
N TRP A 115 9.23 7.43 -19.63
CA TRP A 115 9.04 8.67 -20.39
C TRP A 115 9.97 8.74 -21.61
N GLY A 116 9.40 9.08 -22.77
CA GLY A 116 10.12 9.14 -24.04
C GLY A 116 11.02 10.37 -24.23
N GLY A 117 10.96 11.37 -23.35
CA GLY A 117 11.70 12.63 -23.51
C GLY A 117 13.22 12.51 -23.47
N LEU A 118 13.75 11.39 -22.99
CA LEU A 118 15.20 11.12 -22.90
C LEU A 118 15.73 10.25 -24.05
N TRP A 119 14.90 9.88 -25.01
CA TRP A 119 15.32 9.07 -26.15
C TRP A 119 16.23 9.86 -27.12
N ARG A 120 17.01 9.14 -27.93
CA ARG A 120 17.86 9.74 -28.98
C ARG A 120 17.05 10.63 -29.94
N ASN A 121 15.83 10.21 -30.26
CA ASN A 121 14.83 11.06 -30.88
C ASN A 121 13.80 11.38 -29.79
N PRO A 122 13.90 12.52 -29.10
CA PRO A 122 13.09 12.80 -27.91
C PRO A 122 11.60 12.74 -28.22
N ASP A 123 10.84 12.12 -27.33
CA ASP A 123 9.38 12.02 -27.44
C ASP A 123 8.71 12.49 -26.14
N PRO A 124 8.63 13.82 -25.91
CA PRO A 124 8.25 14.34 -24.59
C PRO A 124 6.77 14.16 -24.26
N MET A 125 5.91 13.93 -25.26
CA MET A 125 4.51 13.56 -25.03
C MET A 125 4.33 12.13 -24.54
N HIS A 126 5.30 11.24 -24.80
CA HIS A 126 5.11 9.80 -24.77
C HIS A 126 5.43 9.17 -23.40
N PHE A 127 4.49 8.35 -22.92
CA PHE A 127 4.62 7.54 -21.72
C PHE A 127 4.16 6.11 -21.97
N ALA A 128 4.98 5.12 -21.63
CA ALA A 128 4.65 3.70 -21.84
C ALA A 128 4.79 2.89 -20.55
N TYR A 129 3.78 2.08 -20.22
CA TYR A 129 3.83 1.23 -19.04
C TYR A 129 4.94 0.18 -19.18
N GLY A 130 5.84 0.14 -18.19
CA GLY A 130 7.09 -0.59 -18.26
C GLY A 130 7.09 -1.99 -17.61
N LYS A 131 6.03 -2.41 -16.93
CA LYS A 131 6.03 -3.71 -16.24
C LYS A 131 5.31 -4.81 -17.01
N THR A 132 5.30 -6.03 -16.46
CA THR A 132 4.58 -7.14 -17.08
C THR A 132 3.07 -6.90 -17.04
N ARG A 133 2.33 -7.63 -17.86
CA ARG A 133 0.86 -7.62 -17.81
C ARG A 133 0.35 -8.05 -16.42
N ASN A 134 0.97 -9.06 -15.82
CA ASN A 134 0.65 -9.53 -14.47
C ASN A 134 0.91 -8.45 -13.40
N ASP A 135 1.98 -7.65 -13.54
CA ASP A 135 2.22 -6.52 -12.64
C ASP A 135 1.13 -5.45 -12.77
N ALA A 136 0.68 -5.15 -14.01
CA ALA A 136 -0.42 -4.21 -14.24
C ALA A 136 -1.72 -4.68 -13.58
N GLN A 137 -2.04 -5.98 -13.70
CA GLN A 137 -3.21 -6.59 -13.06
C GLN A 137 -3.15 -6.45 -11.54
N ARG A 138 -2.00 -6.77 -10.93
CA ARG A 138 -1.78 -6.63 -9.48
C ARG A 138 -1.92 -5.18 -9.03
N ALA A 139 -1.26 -4.25 -9.70
CA ALA A 139 -1.33 -2.82 -9.36
C ALA A 139 -2.76 -2.27 -9.50
N SER A 140 -3.46 -2.60 -10.60
CA SER A 140 -4.86 -2.22 -10.80
C SER A 140 -5.80 -2.82 -9.75
N ALA A 141 -5.54 -4.05 -9.27
CA ALA A 141 -6.31 -4.64 -8.18
C ALA A 141 -6.08 -3.91 -6.85
N LEU A 142 -4.81 -3.58 -6.52
CA LEU A 142 -4.47 -2.83 -5.30
C LEU A 142 -5.08 -1.42 -5.30
N ILE A 143 -5.07 -0.71 -6.43
CA ILE A 143 -5.71 0.61 -6.56
C ILE A 143 -7.23 0.52 -6.39
N ARG A 144 -7.86 -0.52 -6.96
CA ARG A 144 -9.29 -0.73 -6.75
C ARG A 144 -9.62 -1.03 -5.30
N LEU A 145 -8.81 -1.85 -4.63
CA LEU A 145 -8.99 -2.12 -3.21
C LEU A 145 -8.83 -0.86 -2.38
N SER A 146 -7.82 -0.02 -2.62
CA SER A 146 -7.63 1.22 -1.87
C SER A 146 -8.75 2.24 -2.09
N ASN A 147 -9.30 2.34 -3.31
CA ASN A 147 -10.43 3.21 -3.61
C ASN A 147 -11.78 2.67 -3.09
N SER A 148 -11.91 1.35 -2.94
CA SER A 148 -13.13 0.70 -2.43
C SER A 148 -13.12 0.48 -0.92
N GLN A 149 -12.01 0.72 -0.23
CA GLN A 149 -12.02 0.79 1.23
C GLN A 149 -12.84 2.02 1.61
N PRO A 150 -13.99 1.87 2.32
CA PRO A 150 -14.53 3.01 3.04
C PRO A 150 -13.42 3.52 3.94
N THR A 151 -13.26 4.85 4.06
CA THR A 151 -12.48 5.42 5.16
C THR A 151 -12.83 4.62 6.41
N PRO A 152 -11.87 3.95 7.06
CA PRO A 152 -12.16 3.29 8.32
C PRO A 152 -12.88 4.34 9.17
N ALA A 153 -14.05 4.00 9.71
CA ALA A 153 -14.62 4.80 10.77
C ALA A 153 -13.48 5.07 11.77
N PRO A 154 -13.30 6.30 12.27
CA PRO A 154 -12.25 6.59 13.22
C PRO A 154 -12.28 5.47 14.26
N ALA A 155 -11.17 4.74 14.37
CA ALA A 155 -11.09 3.64 15.32
C ALA A 155 -11.59 4.19 16.67
N PRO A 156 -12.49 3.49 17.38
CA PRO A 156 -12.87 3.94 18.71
C PRO A 156 -11.56 4.21 19.47
N ALA A 157 -11.48 5.40 20.08
CA ALA A 157 -10.28 5.78 20.83
C ALA A 157 -9.88 4.58 21.71
N PRO A 158 -8.60 4.18 21.72
CA PRO A 158 -8.19 3.05 22.54
C PRO A 158 -8.71 3.29 23.94
N SER A 159 -9.48 2.34 24.47
CA SER A 159 -9.93 2.40 25.86
C SER A 159 -8.68 2.65 26.72
N PRO A 160 -8.66 3.69 27.57
CA PRO A 160 -7.49 3.94 28.40
C PRO A 160 -7.22 2.69 29.21
N LEU A 161 -5.98 2.20 29.16
CA LEU A 161 -5.55 1.11 30.02
C LEU A 161 -5.75 1.53 31.49
N PRO A 162 -6.16 0.61 32.37
CA PRO A 162 -6.26 0.91 33.79
C PRO A 162 -4.89 1.38 34.31
N VAL A 163 -4.90 2.44 35.13
CA VAL A 163 -3.68 2.86 35.86
C VAL A 163 -3.48 1.87 37.00
N ARG A 164 -2.44 1.05 36.91
CA ARG A 164 -2.16 -0.01 37.89
C ARG A 164 -0.96 0.37 38.77
N PRO A 165 -1.04 0.11 40.09
CA PRO A 165 0.09 0.35 40.98
C PRO A 165 1.21 -0.66 40.70
N ARG A 166 2.43 -0.25 41.03
CA ARG A 166 3.56 -1.17 41.10
C ARG A 166 3.27 -2.25 42.15
N VAL A 167 3.44 -3.51 41.78
CA VAL A 167 3.35 -4.65 42.71
C VAL A 167 4.66 -5.42 42.74
N VAL A 168 5.07 -5.86 43.93
CA VAL A 168 6.34 -6.56 44.16
C VAL A 168 6.13 -7.81 45.02
N LEU A 169 7.15 -8.68 45.05
CA LEU A 169 7.20 -9.83 45.95
C LEU A 169 6.78 -9.45 47.38
N GLY A 170 5.85 -10.22 47.96
CA GLY A 170 5.31 -10.01 49.30
C GLY A 170 4.09 -9.09 49.37
N ASN A 171 3.75 -8.36 48.30
CA ASN A 171 2.49 -7.61 48.26
C ASN A 171 1.28 -8.53 48.32
N THR A 172 0.19 -8.05 48.92
CA THR A 172 -1.08 -8.75 49.04
C THR A 172 -2.24 -7.90 48.53
N GLY A 173 -3.39 -8.54 48.29
CA GLY A 173 -4.64 -7.87 47.96
C GLY A 173 -5.03 -7.93 46.49
N ARG A 174 -6.04 -7.12 46.14
CA ARG A 174 -6.81 -7.25 44.89
C ARG A 174 -5.96 -7.08 43.63
N HIS A 175 -4.98 -6.18 43.63
CA HIS A 175 -4.11 -5.97 42.45
C HIS A 175 -3.23 -7.19 42.15
N VAL A 176 -2.83 -7.93 43.17
CA VAL A 176 -2.04 -9.16 43.00
C VAL A 176 -2.93 -10.31 42.52
N GLU A 177 -4.15 -10.40 43.03
CA GLU A 177 -5.14 -11.36 42.53
C GLU A 177 -5.44 -11.14 41.04
N ILE A 178 -5.63 -9.88 40.64
CA ILE A 178 -5.82 -9.51 39.23
C ILE A 178 -4.60 -9.86 38.38
N LEU A 179 -3.39 -9.52 38.85
CA LEU A 179 -2.14 -9.88 38.16
C LEU A 179 -2.10 -11.38 37.85
N GLN A 180 -2.41 -12.21 38.85
CA GLN A 180 -2.39 -13.65 38.73
C GLN A 180 -3.46 -14.16 37.76
N TRP A 181 -4.68 -13.63 37.83
CA TRP A 181 -5.74 -14.01 36.89
C TRP A 181 -5.41 -13.65 35.43
N GLU A 182 -4.86 -12.46 35.20
CA GLU A 182 -4.50 -12.04 33.85
C GLU A 182 -3.30 -12.83 33.32
N LEU A 183 -2.28 -13.09 34.15
CA LEU A 183 -1.16 -13.98 33.81
C LEU A 183 -1.64 -15.40 33.48
N ALA A 184 -2.57 -15.94 34.25
CA ALA A 184 -3.17 -17.25 33.96
C ALA A 184 -3.87 -17.26 32.59
N ALA A 185 -4.66 -16.22 32.29
CA ALA A 185 -5.40 -16.14 31.03
C ALA A 185 -4.48 -15.99 29.80
N ILE A 186 -3.40 -15.20 29.91
CA ILE A 186 -2.53 -14.91 28.76
C ILE A 186 -1.43 -15.94 28.56
N SER A 187 -0.97 -16.61 29.63
CA SER A 187 0.20 -17.52 29.58
C SER A 187 -0.08 -18.94 30.05
N GLY A 188 -1.25 -19.20 30.64
CA GLY A 188 -1.56 -20.50 31.26
C GLY A 188 -0.86 -20.72 32.60
N ALA A 189 -0.30 -19.68 33.22
CA ALA A 189 0.34 -19.76 34.52
C ALA A 189 -0.63 -20.26 35.61
N THR A 190 -0.11 -21.04 36.56
CA THR A 190 -0.86 -21.57 37.70
C THR A 190 -0.28 -21.07 39.02
N PHE A 191 -1.15 -20.90 40.02
CA PHE A 191 -0.81 -20.36 41.33
C PHE A 191 -1.25 -21.32 42.45
N PRO A 192 -0.50 -22.42 42.67
CA PRO A 192 -0.89 -23.46 43.64
C PRO A 192 -0.91 -22.97 45.09
N GLU A 193 -0.22 -21.88 45.39
CA GLU A 193 -0.18 -21.23 46.71
C GLU A 193 -1.40 -20.32 46.97
N GLY A 194 -2.36 -20.29 46.04
CA GLY A 194 -3.52 -19.41 46.06
C GLY A 194 -3.27 -18.05 45.39
N THR A 195 -4.34 -17.26 45.26
CA THR A 195 -4.30 -15.90 44.68
C THR A 195 -4.25 -14.81 45.75
N GLY A 196 -3.91 -13.58 45.35
CA GLY A 196 -3.93 -12.40 46.22
C GLY A 196 -2.69 -12.19 47.09
N THR A 197 -1.64 -13.00 46.92
CA THR A 197 -0.30 -12.76 47.51
C THR A 197 0.79 -12.98 46.47
N TYR A 198 1.70 -12.01 46.31
CA TYR A 198 2.74 -12.04 45.29
C TYR A 198 3.88 -12.90 45.84
N ARG A 199 3.89 -14.17 45.44
CA ARG A 199 4.86 -15.18 45.88
C ARG A 199 5.78 -15.60 44.74
N ASN A 200 6.63 -16.59 45.00
CA ASN A 200 7.58 -17.11 44.02
C ASN A 200 6.90 -17.64 42.75
N SER A 201 5.71 -18.23 42.87
CA SER A 201 4.88 -18.63 41.72
C SER A 201 4.51 -17.45 40.80
N THR A 202 4.25 -16.26 41.38
CA THR A 202 3.99 -15.02 40.64
C THR A 202 5.27 -14.44 40.03
N VAL A 203 6.39 -14.49 40.75
CA VAL A 203 7.70 -14.09 40.21
C VAL A 203 8.04 -14.91 38.96
N GLN A 204 7.90 -16.23 39.06
CA GLN A 204 8.16 -17.14 37.94
C GLN A 204 7.22 -16.88 36.77
N ALA A 205 5.94 -16.64 37.02
CA ALA A 205 4.99 -16.33 35.95
C ALA A 205 5.36 -15.07 35.16
N VAL A 206 5.76 -13.99 35.86
CA VAL A 206 6.20 -12.73 35.22
C VAL A 206 7.52 -12.93 34.47
N ALA A 207 8.50 -13.61 35.06
CA ALA A 207 9.77 -13.90 34.39
C ALA A 207 9.58 -14.78 33.14
N ASN A 208 8.68 -15.77 33.21
CA ASN A 208 8.33 -16.62 32.08
C ASN A 208 7.68 -15.83 30.95
N LEU A 209 6.76 -14.91 31.27
CA LEU A 209 6.18 -14.01 30.30
C LEU A 209 7.25 -13.14 29.64
N GLY A 210 8.20 -12.60 30.43
CA GLY A 210 9.36 -11.87 29.91
C GLY A 210 10.12 -12.70 28.88
N ARG A 211 10.44 -13.96 29.18
CA ARG A 211 11.11 -14.88 28.25
C ARG A 211 10.32 -15.10 26.96
N ILE A 212 9.00 -15.30 27.04
CA ILE A 212 8.12 -15.45 25.87
C ILE A 212 8.18 -14.18 24.99
N MET A 213 8.24 -13.01 25.61
CA MET A 213 8.28 -11.71 24.93
C MET A 213 9.68 -11.29 24.49
N GLY A 214 10.71 -12.12 24.70
CA GLY A 214 12.11 -11.76 24.42
C GLY A 214 12.65 -10.62 25.30
N ARG A 215 12.12 -10.48 26.51
CA ARG A 215 12.51 -9.48 27.52
C ARG A 215 13.19 -10.15 28.72
N ASN A 216 14.14 -9.45 29.33
CA ASN A 216 14.83 -9.93 30.52
C ASN A 216 14.17 -9.39 31.79
N TRP A 217 12.97 -9.90 32.12
CA TRP A 217 12.27 -9.56 33.36
C TRP A 217 12.61 -10.58 34.44
N ASP A 218 13.06 -10.09 35.60
CA ASP A 218 13.40 -10.94 36.75
C ASP A 218 12.17 -11.43 37.53
N GLY A 219 11.02 -10.78 37.32
CA GLY A 219 9.74 -11.12 37.92
C GLY A 219 9.55 -10.62 39.35
N TYR A 220 10.49 -9.90 39.95
CA TYR A 220 10.35 -9.43 41.34
C TYR A 220 9.46 -8.20 41.49
N ALA A 221 9.22 -7.50 40.39
CA ALA A 221 8.33 -6.35 40.31
C ALA A 221 7.52 -6.36 39.00
N VAL A 222 6.31 -5.81 39.07
CA VAL A 222 5.48 -5.46 37.93
C VAL A 222 5.26 -3.95 37.97
N ASP A 223 5.95 -3.27 37.07
CA ASP A 223 5.86 -1.83 36.88
C ASP A 223 4.90 -1.50 35.72
N THR A 224 4.69 -0.21 35.45
CA THR A 224 3.78 0.28 34.40
C THR A 224 4.03 -0.36 33.04
N ASP A 225 5.29 -0.60 32.68
CA ASP A 225 5.66 -1.23 31.40
C ASP A 225 5.21 -2.69 31.32
N ILE A 226 5.37 -3.44 32.41
CA ILE A 226 4.96 -4.86 32.46
C ILE A 226 3.43 -4.94 32.49
N TRP A 227 2.77 -4.08 33.27
CA TRP A 227 1.33 -3.96 33.28
C TRP A 227 0.75 -3.67 31.89
N SER A 228 1.35 -2.75 31.15
CA SER A 228 0.90 -2.40 29.79
C SER A 228 0.97 -3.60 28.83
N VAL A 229 1.97 -4.46 28.98
CA VAL A 229 2.08 -5.70 28.19
C VAL A 229 1.01 -6.71 28.58
N ILE A 230 0.78 -6.89 29.89
CA ILE A 230 -0.25 -7.80 30.40
C ILE A 230 -1.64 -7.34 29.93
N ASP A 231 -1.95 -6.06 30.08
CA ASP A 231 -3.21 -5.45 29.63
C ASP A 231 -3.43 -5.66 28.13
N PHE A 232 -2.41 -5.38 27.31
CA PHE A 232 -2.48 -5.60 25.86
C PHE A 232 -2.77 -7.06 25.52
N LEU A 233 -2.02 -8.00 26.11
CA LEU A 233 -2.20 -9.43 25.85
C LEU A 233 -3.58 -9.92 26.32
N TYR A 234 -4.06 -9.44 27.45
CA TYR A 234 -5.38 -9.78 27.98
C TYR A 234 -6.49 -9.27 27.05
N MET A 235 -6.39 -8.03 26.55
CA MET A 235 -7.31 -7.46 25.56
C MET A 235 -7.32 -8.24 24.24
N THR A 236 -6.17 -8.72 23.77
CA THR A 236 -6.10 -9.52 22.52
C THR A 236 -6.81 -10.88 22.63
N LYS A 237 -7.11 -11.35 23.84
CA LYS A 237 -7.95 -12.53 24.08
C LYS A 237 -9.45 -12.21 24.08
N GLY A 238 -9.85 -10.96 23.82
CA GLY A 238 -11.24 -10.51 23.87
C GLY A 238 -11.75 -10.30 25.29
N LEU A 239 -10.87 -10.21 26.29
CA LEU A 239 -11.22 -9.99 27.69
C LEU A 239 -10.99 -8.51 28.06
N PRO A 240 -11.95 -7.83 28.71
CA PRO A 240 -11.74 -6.47 29.18
C PRO A 240 -10.80 -6.46 30.41
N PRO A 241 -9.81 -5.54 30.50
CA PRO A 241 -8.94 -5.45 31.68
C PRO A 241 -9.72 -5.36 32.98
N VAL A 242 -9.30 -6.10 34.01
CA VAL A 242 -10.00 -6.11 35.29
C VAL A 242 -9.68 -4.83 36.07
N ILE A 243 -10.70 -4.01 36.32
CA ILE A 243 -10.59 -2.77 37.10
C ILE A 243 -10.95 -3.09 38.57
N VAL A 244 -10.27 -2.44 39.52
CA VAL A 244 -10.55 -2.52 40.97
C VAL A 244 -11.69 -1.57 41.34
#